data_AF-D3NS10-F1
#
_entry.id   AF-D3NS10-F1
#
_cell.length_a   1.000
_cell.length_b   1.000
_cell.length_c   1.000
_cell.angle_alpha   90.00
_cell.angle_beta   90.00
_cell.angle_gamma   90.00
#
_symmetry.space_group_name_H-M   'P 1'
#
loop_
_entity.id
_entity.type
_entity.pdbx_description
1 polymer ?
#
loop_
_entity_poly.entity_id
_entity_poly.type
_entity_poly.pdbx_seq_one_letter_code
_entity_poly.pdbx_strand_id
1 'polypeptide(L)'
;MVAPTGGAGTPVAFTPPFQPAGEVGMADIVILKHVRLARALQVLETAAASLDGELAALSAAGRAGLLGDHAEEATLLRTYVRTLRILLQAMTPDEVEEAGLAERHALAEAAVARCAAVLRALEPPAGGGAVIGIA
;
A
#
# COMPACT_ATOMS: atom_id res chain seq x y z
N MET A 1 29.22 41.47 63.98
CA MET A 1 28.65 42.37 62.96
C MET A 1 28.01 41.47 61.90
N VAL A 2 26.67 41.45 61.89
CA VAL A 2 25.74 41.09 60.79
C VAL A 2 25.98 39.79 59.99
N ALA A 3 25.11 38.79 60.20
CA ALA A 3 24.67 37.90 59.12
C ALA A 3 23.58 38.61 58.29
N PRO A 4 23.43 38.31 56.98
CA PRO A 4 22.25 37.52 56.58
C PRO A 4 22.48 36.66 55.31
N THR A 5 22.04 35.39 55.34
CA THR A 5 20.83 34.83 54.68
C THR A 5 20.98 34.40 53.23
N GLY A 6 20.89 33.08 53.04
CA GLY A 6 19.89 32.44 52.17
C GLY A 6 19.73 32.98 50.75
N GLY A 7 20.45 32.38 49.80
CA GLY A 7 20.07 32.33 48.40
C GLY A 7 19.63 30.91 48.05
N ALA A 8 18.47 30.48 48.53
CA ALA A 8 17.79 29.33 47.95
C ALA A 8 17.42 29.73 46.51
N GLY A 9 18.19 29.24 45.53
CA GLY A 9 17.85 29.37 44.13
C GLY A 9 16.47 28.75 43.92
N THR A 10 15.46 29.59 43.74
CA THR A 10 14.13 29.19 43.32
C THR A 10 14.29 28.42 42.01
N PRO A 11 13.88 27.14 41.90
CA PRO A 11 13.71 26.55 40.60
C PRO A 11 12.61 27.36 39.93
N VAL A 12 13.00 28.15 38.92
CA VAL A 12 12.04 28.75 38.01
C VAL A 12 11.39 27.57 37.31
N ALA A 13 10.23 27.15 37.82
CA ALA A 13 9.36 26.22 37.14
C ALA A 13 8.99 26.90 35.83
N PHE A 14 9.68 26.53 34.76
CA PHE A 14 9.28 26.85 33.40
C PHE A 14 7.95 26.12 33.19
N THR A 15 6.88 26.81 33.56
CA THR A 15 5.53 26.40 33.25
C THR A 15 5.35 26.90 31.82
N PRO A 16 5.44 26.04 30.78
CA PRO A 16 5.04 26.48 29.46
C PRO A 16 3.60 27.00 29.60
N PRO A 17 3.25 28.13 28.96
CA PRO A 17 1.86 28.54 28.92
C PRO A 17 1.09 27.35 28.36
N PHE A 18 0.07 26.90 29.09
CA PHE A 18 -0.86 25.87 28.62
C PHE A 18 -1.26 26.19 27.19
N GLN A 19 -0.59 25.56 26.22
CA GLN A 19 -1.04 25.57 24.84
C GLN A 19 -2.31 24.73 24.82
N PRO A 20 -3.41 25.22 24.23
CA PRO A 20 -4.66 24.48 24.20
C PRO A 20 -4.38 23.13 23.55
N ALA A 21 -4.49 22.06 24.33
CA ALA A 21 -4.10 20.69 23.98
C ALA A 21 -4.87 20.08 22.80
N GLY A 22 -5.77 20.85 22.15
CA GLY A 22 -6.56 20.41 21.02
C GLY A 22 -5.91 20.62 19.65
N GLU A 23 -5.10 21.66 19.45
CA GLU A 23 -4.57 22.00 18.11
C GLU A 23 -3.29 21.24 17.76
N VAL A 24 -2.35 21.12 18.70
CA VAL A 24 -1.08 20.41 18.46
C VAL A 24 -1.31 18.90 18.33
N GLY A 25 -2.18 18.33 19.17
CA GLY A 25 -2.54 16.92 19.08
C GLY A 25 -3.27 16.55 17.79
N MET A 26 -4.14 17.43 17.28
CA MET A 26 -4.82 17.20 16.01
C MET A 26 -3.85 17.25 14.83
N ALA A 27 -2.93 18.22 14.81
CA ALA A 27 -1.91 18.32 13.78
C ALA A 27 -1.00 17.07 13.74
N ASP A 28 -0.54 16.59 14.90
CA ASP A 28 0.30 15.37 14.98
C ASP A 28 -0.45 14.11 14.52
N ILE A 29 -1.75 14.00 14.83
CA ILE A 29 -2.59 12.88 14.39
C ILE A 29 -2.80 12.90 12.87
N VAL A 30 -3.06 14.07 12.28
CA VAL A 30 -3.21 14.24 10.83
C VAL A 30 -1.90 13.93 10.10
N ILE A 31 -0.76 14.41 10.61
CA ILE A 31 0.56 14.12 10.05
C ILE A 31 0.84 12.61 10.12
N LEU A 32 0.60 11.97 11.26
CA LEU A 32 0.82 10.52 11.41
C LEU A 32 -0.08 9.71 10.47
N LYS A 33 -1.34 10.13 10.27
CA LYS A 33 -2.27 9.53 9.30
C LYS A 33 -1.70 9.60 7.88
N HIS A 34 -1.27 10.79 7.44
CA HIS A 34 -0.69 10.98 6.09
C HIS A 34 0.60 10.19 5.90
N VAL A 35 1.48 10.15 6.90
CA VAL A 35 2.72 9.35 6.85
C VAL A 35 2.41 7.85 6.70
N ARG A 36 1.41 7.34 7.43
CA ARG A 36 0.98 5.94 7.32
C ARG A 36 0.40 5.64 5.94
N LEU A 37 -0.42 6.53 5.40
CA LEU A 37 -1.01 6.40 4.07
C LEU A 37 0.06 6.41 2.97
N ALA A 38 0.98 7.38 3.02
CA ALA A 38 2.11 7.47 2.09
C ALA A 38 3.00 6.22 2.13
N ARG A 39 3.26 5.69 3.34
CA ARG A 39 4.04 4.46 3.50
C ARG A 39 3.32 3.23 2.97
N ALA A 40 2.00 3.13 3.20
CA ALA A 40 1.19 2.06 2.64
C ALA A 40 1.22 2.10 1.10
N LEU A 41 1.08 3.28 0.51
CA LEU A 41 1.16 3.45 -0.93
C LEU A 41 2.54 3.09 -1.51
N GLN A 42 3.63 3.48 -0.84
CA GLN A 42 4.99 3.09 -1.22
C GLN A 42 5.18 1.57 -1.25
N VAL A 43 4.60 0.85 -0.28
CA VAL A 43 4.66 -0.62 -0.24
C VAL A 43 3.89 -1.21 -1.41
N LEU A 44 2.72 -0.66 -1.76
CA LEU A 44 1.93 -1.10 -2.91
C LEU A 44 2.64 -0.85 -4.24
N GLU A 45 3.28 0.30 -4.40
CA GLU A 45 4.10 0.61 -5.59
C GLU A 45 5.25 -0.38 -5.74
N THR A 46 5.96 -0.68 -4.65
CA THR A 46 7.08 -1.64 -4.65
C THR A 46 6.60 -3.06 -4.98
N ALA A 47 5.45 -3.46 -4.41
CA ALA A 47 4.82 -4.74 -4.72
C ALA A 47 4.45 -4.84 -6.21
N ALA A 48 3.81 -3.80 -6.76
CA ALA A 48 3.45 -3.76 -8.18
C ALA A 48 4.67 -3.83 -9.10
N ALA A 49 5.77 -3.15 -8.76
CA ALA A 49 7.01 -3.23 -9.52
C ALA A 49 7.65 -4.64 -9.47
N SER A 50 7.55 -5.34 -8.33
CA SER A 50 8.03 -6.73 -8.21
C SER A 50 7.21 -7.67 -9.10
N LEU A 51 5.90 -7.48 -9.14
CA LEU A 51 4.97 -8.25 -9.97
C LEU A 51 5.27 -8.15 -11.47
N ASP A 52 5.69 -6.99 -11.95
CA ASP A 52 5.98 -6.80 -13.38
C ASP A 52 7.07 -7.78 -13.88
N GLY A 53 8.07 -8.09 -13.04
CA GLY A 53 9.12 -9.06 -13.37
C GLY A 53 8.61 -10.49 -13.47
N GLU A 54 7.82 -10.92 -12.48
CA GLU A 54 7.21 -12.26 -12.44
C GLU A 54 6.20 -12.46 -13.59
N LEU A 55 5.40 -11.43 -13.89
CA LEU A 55 4.44 -11.45 -14.98
C LEU A 55 5.10 -11.49 -16.35
N ALA A 56 6.26 -10.86 -16.53
CA ALA A 56 7.03 -10.95 -17.76
C ALA A 56 7.52 -12.39 -18.00
N ALA A 57 8.02 -13.06 -16.95
CA ALA A 57 8.44 -14.46 -17.00
C ALA A 57 7.26 -15.39 -17.30
N LEU A 58 6.14 -15.22 -16.59
CA LEU A 58 4.93 -16.02 -16.80
C LEU A 58 4.34 -15.80 -18.21
N SER A 59 4.38 -14.57 -18.72
CA SER A 59 3.94 -14.26 -20.09
C SER A 59 4.83 -14.93 -21.15
N ALA A 60 6.14 -15.02 -20.91
CA ALA A 60 7.04 -15.76 -21.77
C ALA A 60 6.74 -17.26 -21.73
N ALA A 61 6.51 -17.83 -20.55
CA ALA A 61 6.10 -19.23 -20.39
C ALA A 61 4.76 -19.52 -21.08
N GLY A 62 3.78 -18.61 -20.97
CA GLY A 62 2.50 -18.71 -21.66
C GLY A 62 2.64 -18.76 -23.19
N ARG A 63 3.49 -17.88 -23.76
CA ARG A 63 3.79 -17.92 -25.21
C ARG A 63 4.54 -19.18 -25.64
N ALA A 64 5.31 -19.80 -24.74
CA ALA A 64 5.97 -21.06 -24.98
C ALA A 64 5.05 -22.29 -24.80
N GLY A 65 3.78 -22.09 -24.41
CA GLY A 65 2.84 -23.17 -24.12
C GLY A 65 3.09 -23.90 -22.80
N LEU A 66 3.95 -23.36 -21.94
CA LEU A 66 4.37 -23.95 -20.66
C LEU A 66 3.52 -23.45 -19.48
N LEU A 67 2.38 -22.81 -19.74
CA LEU A 67 1.56 -22.22 -18.67
C LEU A 67 1.04 -23.27 -17.67
N GLY A 68 0.89 -24.52 -18.11
CA GLY A 68 0.51 -25.65 -17.24
C GLY A 68 1.53 -25.94 -16.15
N ASP A 69 2.82 -25.78 -16.44
CA ASP A 69 3.92 -25.97 -15.48
C ASP A 69 3.98 -24.84 -14.44
N HIS A 70 3.32 -23.72 -14.73
CA HIS A 70 3.25 -22.53 -13.88
C HIS A 70 1.83 -22.24 -13.36
N ALA A 71 0.93 -23.24 -13.34
CA ALA A 71 -0.47 -23.02 -12.99
C ALA A 71 -0.67 -22.54 -11.53
N GLU A 72 0.12 -23.06 -10.59
CA GLU A 72 0.11 -22.64 -9.18
C GLU A 72 0.63 -21.22 -9.02
N GLU A 73 1.76 -20.91 -9.66
CA GLU A 73 2.36 -19.57 -9.68
C GLU A 73 1.39 -18.53 -10.24
N ALA A 74 0.74 -18.84 -11.36
CA ALA A 74 -0.30 -17.98 -11.94
C ALA A 74 -1.48 -17.76 -10.98
N THR A 75 -1.86 -18.75 -10.19
CA THR A 75 -2.94 -18.65 -9.19
C THR A 75 -2.54 -17.78 -8.01
N LEU A 76 -1.31 -17.92 -7.53
CA LEU A 76 -0.73 -17.06 -6.49
C LEU A 76 -0.67 -15.60 -6.96
N LEU A 77 -0.18 -15.35 -8.17
CA LEU A 77 -0.11 -14.02 -8.76
C LEU A 77 -1.49 -13.37 -8.90
N ARG A 78 -2.52 -14.12 -9.33
CA ARG A 78 -3.91 -13.62 -9.35
C ARG A 78 -4.40 -13.22 -7.96
N THR A 79 -4.12 -14.04 -6.96
CA THR A 79 -4.50 -13.76 -5.57
C THR A 79 -3.78 -12.51 -5.06
N TYR A 80 -2.50 -12.37 -5.36
CA TYR A 80 -1.69 -11.22 -4.95
C TYR A 80 -2.18 -9.92 -5.59
N VAL A 81 -2.42 -9.91 -6.91
CA VAL A 81 -3.01 -8.77 -7.63
C VAL A 81 -4.38 -8.40 -7.05
N ARG A 82 -5.23 -9.39 -6.72
CA ARG A 82 -6.52 -9.14 -6.07
C ARG A 82 -6.35 -8.46 -4.72
N THR A 83 -5.42 -8.91 -3.90
CA THR A 83 -5.10 -8.29 -2.60
C THR A 83 -4.66 -6.85 -2.78
N LEU A 84 -3.77 -6.56 -3.75
CA LEU A 84 -3.33 -5.19 -4.00
C LEU A 84 -4.48 -4.27 -4.42
N ARG A 85 -5.42 -4.75 -5.24
CA ARG A 85 -6.62 -3.97 -5.62
C ARG A 85 -7.49 -3.66 -4.40
N ILE A 86 -7.70 -4.64 -3.51
CA ILE A 86 -8.49 -4.44 -2.29
C ILE A 86 -7.81 -3.41 -1.39
N LEU A 87 -6.48 -3.47 -1.24
CA LEU A 87 -5.73 -2.52 -0.43
C LEU A 87 -5.78 -1.10 -1.00
N LEU A 88 -5.73 -0.94 -2.33
CA LEU A 88 -5.90 0.36 -2.99
C LEU A 88 -7.32 0.91 -2.82
N GLN A 89 -8.33 0.05 -2.92
CA GLN A 89 -9.75 0.41 -2.72
C GLN A 89 -10.08 0.75 -1.26
N ALA A 90 -9.29 0.25 -0.31
CA ALA A 90 -9.44 0.59 1.11
C ALA A 90 -8.93 2.00 1.42
N MET A 91 -8.14 2.62 0.54
CA MET A 91 -7.74 4.02 0.64
C MET A 91 -8.87 4.88 0.09
N THR A 92 -9.49 5.72 0.91
CA THR A 92 -10.59 6.56 0.44
C THR A 92 -10.05 7.72 -0.41
N PRO A 93 -10.78 8.15 -1.45
CA PRO A 93 -10.33 9.22 -2.33
C PRO A 93 -10.10 10.53 -1.57
N ASP A 94 -10.95 10.84 -0.59
CA ASP A 94 -10.82 12.03 0.26
C ASP A 94 -9.51 12.00 1.06
N GLU A 95 -9.12 10.86 1.64
CA GLU A 95 -7.87 10.72 2.41
C GLU A 95 -6.64 10.81 1.53
N VAL A 96 -6.72 10.31 0.30
CA VAL A 96 -5.65 10.38 -0.69
C VAL A 96 -5.47 11.81 -1.19
N GLU A 97 -6.56 12.55 -1.41
CA GLU A 97 -6.53 13.95 -1.83
C GLU A 97 -6.02 14.86 -0.71
N GLU A 98 -6.50 14.70 0.53
CA GLU A 98 -6.01 15.41 1.71
C GLU A 98 -4.51 15.21 1.96
N ALA A 99 -3.99 14.01 1.66
CA ALA A 99 -2.57 13.69 1.79
C ALA A 99 -1.72 14.13 0.59
N GLY A 100 -2.32 14.68 -0.48
CA GLY A 100 -1.61 15.05 -1.72
C GLY A 100 -1.04 13.86 -2.48
N LEU A 101 -1.66 12.67 -2.35
CA LEU A 101 -1.18 11.41 -2.92
C LEU A 101 -1.97 10.97 -4.17
N ALA A 102 -2.90 11.78 -4.66
CA ALA A 102 -3.82 11.43 -5.76
C ALA A 102 -3.09 10.91 -7.02
N GLU A 103 -2.03 11.59 -7.45
CA GLU A 103 -1.26 11.16 -8.63
C GLU A 103 -0.59 9.79 -8.40
N ARG A 104 0.03 9.59 -7.24
CA ARG A 104 0.69 8.33 -6.89
C ARG A 104 -0.30 7.19 -6.75
N HIS A 105 -1.46 7.45 -6.15
CA HIS A 105 -2.54 6.47 -6.03
C HIS A 105 -3.06 6.06 -7.41
N ALA A 106 -3.31 7.01 -8.31
CA ALA A 106 -3.70 6.73 -9.68
C ALA A 106 -2.64 5.91 -10.46
N LEU A 107 -1.35 6.21 -10.25
CA LEU A 107 -0.25 5.44 -10.83
C LEU A 107 -0.21 3.99 -10.31
N ALA A 108 -0.40 3.81 -9.00
CA ALA A 108 -0.46 2.49 -8.38
C ALA A 108 -1.68 1.69 -8.88
N GLU A 109 -2.86 2.32 -8.99
CA GLU A 109 -4.05 1.70 -9.58
C GLU A 109 -3.80 1.27 -11.03
N ALA A 110 -3.20 2.14 -11.84
CA ALA A 110 -2.86 1.82 -13.23
C ALA A 110 -1.89 0.65 -13.32
N ALA A 111 -0.88 0.57 -12.43
CA ALA A 111 0.07 -0.54 -12.38
C ALA A 111 -0.61 -1.87 -12.04
N VAL A 112 -1.42 -1.89 -10.98
CA VAL A 112 -2.17 -3.09 -10.58
C VAL A 112 -3.19 -3.50 -11.64
N ALA A 113 -3.82 -2.54 -12.34
CA ALA A 113 -4.73 -2.82 -13.45
C ALA A 113 -4.00 -3.46 -14.65
N ARG A 114 -2.78 -2.99 -14.99
CA ARG A 114 -1.94 -3.64 -16.01
C ARG A 114 -1.58 -5.07 -15.62
N CYS A 115 -1.16 -5.30 -14.38
CA CYS A 115 -0.86 -6.63 -13.87
C CYS A 115 -2.07 -7.58 -14.01
N ALA A 116 -3.27 -7.11 -13.65
CA ALA A 116 -4.50 -7.87 -13.79
C ALA A 116 -4.85 -8.18 -15.26
N ALA A 117 -4.59 -7.24 -16.18
CA ALA A 117 -4.82 -7.43 -17.60
C ALA A 117 -3.90 -8.52 -18.20
N VAL A 118 -2.62 -8.53 -17.80
CA VAL A 118 -1.67 -9.58 -18.20
C VAL A 118 -2.15 -10.95 -17.73
N LEU A 119 -2.50 -11.09 -16.46
CA LEU A 119 -2.97 -12.38 -15.92
C LEU A 119 -4.25 -12.87 -16.60
N ARG A 120 -5.17 -11.96 -16.95
CA ARG A 120 -6.39 -12.31 -17.69
C ARG A 120 -6.08 -12.77 -19.12
N ALA A 121 -5.11 -12.17 -19.79
CA ALA A 121 -4.69 -12.60 -21.13
C ALA A 121 -4.06 -14.00 -21.13
N LEU A 122 -3.56 -14.47 -19.98
CA LEU A 122 -2.99 -15.80 -19.80
C LEU A 122 -4.04 -16.86 -19.40
N GLU A 123 -5.29 -16.48 -19.13
CA GLU A 123 -6.34 -17.46 -18.86
C GLU A 123 -6.73 -18.20 -20.14
N PRO A 124 -6.75 -19.54 -20.14
CA PRO A 124 -7.31 -20.27 -21.27
C PRO A 124 -8.79 -19.90 -21.40
N PRO A 125 -9.35 -19.84 -22.62
CA PRO A 125 -10.77 -19.58 -22.82
C PRO A 125 -11.56 -20.62 -22.01
N ALA A 126 -12.42 -20.13 -21.11
CA ALA A 126 -13.35 -20.94 -20.33
C ALA A 126 -14.38 -21.60 -21.28
N GLY A 127 -13.96 -22.68 -21.95
CA GLY A 127 -14.73 -23.32 -23.01
C GLY A 127 -14.24 -24.71 -23.42
N GLY A 128 -13.22 -25.25 -22.75
CA GLY A 128 -12.83 -26.65 -22.91
C GLY A 128 -13.55 -27.52 -21.90
N GLY A 129 -14.87 -27.69 -22.06
CA GLY A 129 -15.61 -28.69 -21.30
C GLY A 129 -14.97 -30.06 -21.52
N ALA A 130 -14.47 -30.66 -20.45
CA ALA A 130 -14.18 -32.09 -20.44
C ALA A 130 -15.52 -32.83 -20.52
N VAL A 131 -16.02 -33.02 -21.74
CA VAL A 131 -16.99 -34.08 -22.02
C VAL A 131 -16.23 -35.38 -21.85
N ILE A 132 -16.20 -35.90 -20.62
CA ILE A 132 -15.87 -37.30 -20.39
C ILE A 132 -17.10 -38.09 -20.83
N GLY A 133 -17.17 -38.32 -22.14
CA GLY A 133 -18.09 -39.24 -22.79
C GLY A 133 -17.27 -40.31 -23.50
N ILE A 134 -17.10 -41.45 -22.84
CA ILE A 134 -16.78 -42.76 -23.43
C ILE A 134 -17.55 -43.76 -22.56
N ALA A 135 -18.70 -44.24 -23.05
CA ALA A 135 -18.88 -45.43 -23.89
C ALA A 135 -18.67 -46.72 -23.10
#